data_AF-A0A0F9DJI6-F1
#
_entry.id   AF-A0A0F9DJI6-F1
#
_cell.length_a   1.000
_cell.length_b   1.000
_cell.length_c   1.000
_cell.angle_alpha   90.00
_cell.angle_beta   90.00
_cell.angle_gamma   90.00
#
_symmetry.space_group_name_H-M   'P 1'
#
loop_
_entity.id
_entity.type
_entity.pdbx_description
1 polymer ?
#
loop_
_entity_poly.entity_id
_entity_poly.type
_entity_poly.pdbx_seq_one_letter_code
_entity_poly.pdbx_strand_id
1 'polypeptide(L)'
;MKAETVLIVEDTGTTIDTKLNDIQGATFATATDSLEALRNRGDAAWTGSATLSDSGTAQAGSATTITLRDGAPTTANILEGHLIFISAGTGAGQSKAIAENGYDVTVPTAPVATIIGAWEVNPDATSVYEVTPDAITEFTAAPTAAANADAI
;
A
#
# COMPACT_ATOMS: atom_id res chain seq x y z
N MET A 1 -6.53 -52.41 65.43
CA MET A 1 -5.91 -51.32 64.65
C MET A 1 -6.75 -51.14 63.40
N LYS A 2 -7.34 -49.96 63.20
CA LYS A 2 -8.16 -49.66 62.01
C LYS A 2 -7.18 -49.34 60.89
N ALA A 3 -7.09 -50.18 59.87
CA ALA A 3 -6.25 -49.91 58.71
C ALA A 3 -6.93 -48.78 57.91
N GLU A 4 -6.33 -47.60 57.91
CA GLU A 4 -6.72 -46.52 57.00
C GLU A 4 -5.93 -46.70 55.71
N THR A 5 -6.64 -47.11 54.66
CA THR A 5 -6.05 -47.20 53.32
C THR A 5 -5.72 -45.78 52.86
N VAL A 6 -4.44 -45.50 52.62
CA VAL A 6 -3.98 -44.24 52.03
C VAL A 6 -4.58 -44.14 50.63
N LEU A 7 -5.51 -43.21 50.43
CA LEU A 7 -6.00 -42.82 49.11
C LEU A 7 -4.88 -42.06 48.41
N ILE A 8 -4.06 -42.76 47.63
CA ILE A 8 -3.21 -42.10 46.64
C ILE A 8 -4.16 -41.64 45.53
N VAL A 9 -4.26 -40.33 45.34
CA VAL A 9 -4.99 -39.76 44.20
C VAL A 9 -4.18 -40.12 42.95
N GLU A 10 -4.62 -41.14 42.22
CA GLU A 10 -4.04 -41.51 40.93
C GLU A 10 -4.31 -40.36 39.95
N ASP A 11 -3.26 -39.72 39.43
CA ASP A 11 -3.40 -38.86 38.26
C ASP A 11 -3.70 -39.77 37.07
N THR A 12 -4.96 -39.81 36.66
CA THR A 12 -5.43 -40.71 35.61
C THR A 12 -4.89 -40.36 34.23
N GLY A 13 -4.09 -39.29 34.08
CA GLY A 13 -3.50 -38.84 32.81
C GLY A 13 -4.53 -38.22 31.84
N THR A 14 -5.80 -38.55 32.02
CA THR A 14 -6.93 -38.14 31.21
C THR A 14 -7.14 -36.64 31.19
N THR A 15 -6.65 -35.89 32.19
CA THR A 15 -6.82 -34.44 32.24
C THR A 15 -6.06 -33.73 31.11
N ILE A 16 -4.87 -34.22 30.75
CA ILE A 16 -4.09 -33.69 29.64
C ILE A 16 -4.71 -34.13 28.32
N ASP A 17 -5.16 -35.38 28.23
CA ASP A 17 -5.82 -35.92 27.04
C ASP A 17 -7.14 -35.20 26.73
N THR A 18 -7.95 -34.91 27.76
CA THR A 18 -9.18 -34.10 27.64
C THR A 18 -8.84 -32.70 27.18
N LYS A 19 -7.88 -32.03 27.82
CA LYS A 19 -7.47 -30.68 27.40
C LYS A 19 -6.94 -30.65 25.97
N LEU A 20 -6.19 -31.67 25.55
CA LEU A 20 -5.64 -31.75 24.19
C LEU A 20 -6.72 -32.10 23.17
N ASN A 21 -7.73 -32.89 23.53
CA ASN A 21 -8.91 -33.16 22.70
C ASN A 21 -9.81 -31.93 22.58
N ASP A 22 -10.00 -31.18 23.65
CA ASP A 22 -10.75 -29.93 23.65
C ASP A 22 -10.06 -28.88 22.77
N ILE A 23 -8.72 -28.83 22.79
CA ILE A 23 -7.92 -27.99 21.88
C ILE A 23 -8.04 -28.47 20.43
N GLN A 24 -7.99 -29.78 20.17
CA GLN A 24 -8.15 -30.33 18.80
C GLN A 24 -9.56 -30.13 18.23
N GLY A 25 -10.58 -30.13 19.09
CA GLY A 25 -11.98 -29.86 18.74
C GLY A 25 -12.36 -28.37 18.76
N ALA A 26 -11.47 -27.49 19.20
CA ALA A 26 -11.69 -26.06 19.14
C ALA A 26 -11.65 -25.60 17.68
N THR A 27 -12.69 -24.86 17.27
CA THR A 27 -12.74 -24.24 15.95
C THR A 27 -11.74 -23.09 15.89
N PHE A 28 -10.47 -23.37 15.58
CA PHE A 28 -9.54 -22.33 15.17
C PHE A 28 -9.93 -21.88 13.76
N ALA A 29 -10.61 -20.74 13.65
CA ALA A 29 -10.99 -20.23 12.34
C ALA A 29 -9.72 -19.89 11.56
N THR A 30 -9.48 -20.53 10.41
CA THR A 30 -8.28 -20.27 9.59
C THR A 30 -8.22 -18.82 9.12
N ALA A 31 -9.37 -18.12 9.06
CA ALA A 31 -9.51 -16.71 8.71
C ALA A 31 -9.37 -15.72 9.90
N THR A 32 -9.45 -16.18 11.15
CA THR A 32 -9.48 -15.28 12.32
C THR A 32 -8.43 -15.63 13.37
N ASP A 33 -8.21 -16.93 13.61
CA ASP A 33 -7.45 -17.46 14.74
C ASP A 33 -6.12 -18.09 14.32
N SER A 34 -5.82 -18.13 13.02
CA SER A 34 -4.51 -18.55 12.55
C SER A 34 -3.52 -17.38 12.62
N LEU A 35 -2.27 -17.68 13.01
CA LEU A 35 -1.16 -16.71 12.97
C LEU A 35 -0.95 -16.14 11.55
N GLU A 36 -1.29 -16.93 10.53
CA GLU A 36 -1.27 -16.50 9.13
C GLU A 36 -2.36 -15.48 8.83
N ALA A 37 -3.60 -15.69 9.29
CA ALA A 37 -4.67 -14.71 9.15
C ALA A 37 -4.41 -13.43 9.93
N LEU A 38 -3.83 -13.51 11.14
CA LEU A 38 -3.47 -12.32 11.90
C LEU A 38 -2.36 -11.51 11.19
N ARG A 39 -1.37 -12.20 10.60
CA ARG A 39 -0.33 -11.57 9.78
C ARG A 39 -0.92 -10.90 8.55
N ASN A 40 -1.75 -11.62 7.79
CA ASN A 40 -2.34 -11.12 6.56
C ASN A 40 -3.25 -9.89 6.81
N ARG A 41 -3.96 -9.85 7.96
CA ARG A 41 -4.73 -8.67 8.39
C ARG A 41 -3.83 -7.46 8.69
N GLY A 42 -2.72 -7.68 9.40
CA GLY A 42 -1.73 -6.64 9.67
C GLY A 42 -1.07 -6.11 8.40
N ASP A 43 -0.68 -7.01 7.49
CA ASP A 43 -0.08 -6.67 6.21
C ASP A 43 -1.04 -5.89 5.32
N ALA A 44 -2.32 -6.32 5.21
CA ALA A 44 -3.33 -5.62 4.43
C ALA A 44 -3.60 -4.19 4.95
N ALA A 45 -3.61 -4.00 6.27
CA ALA A 45 -3.75 -2.67 6.88
C ALA A 45 -2.53 -1.77 6.65
N TRP A 46 -1.33 -2.35 6.62
CA TRP A 46 -0.09 -1.62 6.36
C TRP A 46 0.10 -1.26 4.87
N THR A 47 -0.32 -2.13 3.95
CA THR A 47 -0.12 -1.93 2.50
C THR A 47 -1.21 -1.12 1.81
N GLY A 48 -2.34 -0.84 2.49
CA GLY A 48 -3.49 -0.13 1.90
C GLY A 48 -3.26 1.36 1.62
N SER A 49 -2.19 1.95 2.17
CA SER A 49 -1.80 3.34 1.90
C SER A 49 -0.62 3.37 0.91
N ALA A 50 -0.88 2.94 -0.32
CA ALA A 50 0.07 3.10 -1.41
C ALA A 50 -0.02 4.54 -1.93
N THR A 51 0.80 5.43 -1.39
CA THR A 51 1.04 6.75 -2.00
C THR A 51 1.64 6.51 -3.38
N LEU A 52 0.89 6.83 -4.43
CA LEU A 52 1.40 6.74 -5.79
C LEU A 52 2.47 7.81 -5.97
N SER A 53 3.65 7.40 -6.41
CA SER A 53 4.77 8.30 -6.71
C SER A 53 5.48 7.78 -7.94
N ASP A 54 5.91 8.69 -8.82
CA ASP A 54 6.66 8.35 -10.03
C ASP A 54 7.88 9.28 -10.15
N SER A 55 9.00 8.78 -10.66
CA SER A 55 10.18 9.59 -10.89
C SER A 55 11.03 9.00 -12.01
N GLY A 56 11.75 9.86 -12.73
CA GLY A 56 12.70 9.44 -13.76
C GLY A 56 13.02 10.56 -14.74
N THR A 57 13.53 10.19 -15.91
CA THR A 57 13.84 11.16 -16.97
C THR A 57 12.66 11.25 -17.93
N ALA A 58 12.20 12.47 -18.20
CA ALA A 58 11.19 12.73 -19.20
C ALA A 58 11.68 12.35 -20.60
N GLN A 59 10.75 12.07 -21.51
CA GLN A 59 11.08 11.79 -22.91
C GLN A 59 10.99 13.04 -23.78
N ALA A 60 10.11 13.97 -23.40
CA ALA A 60 9.88 15.23 -24.08
C ALA A 60 9.03 16.14 -23.19
N GLY A 61 8.84 17.39 -23.62
CA GLY A 61 7.91 18.32 -22.99
C GLY A 61 7.50 19.44 -23.94
N SER A 62 6.41 20.11 -23.58
CA SER A 62 5.91 21.31 -24.23
C SER A 62 5.72 22.42 -23.20
N ALA A 63 5.06 23.52 -23.56
CA ALA A 63 4.77 24.59 -22.62
C ALA A 63 3.84 24.13 -21.48
N THR A 64 2.98 23.15 -21.72
CA THR A 64 1.95 22.71 -20.76
C THR A 64 1.97 21.21 -20.50
N THR A 65 2.93 20.48 -21.07
CA THR A 65 2.99 19.02 -20.93
C THR A 65 4.40 18.53 -20.66
N ILE A 66 4.49 17.34 -20.07
CA ILE A 66 5.71 16.55 -19.95
C ILE A 66 5.37 15.09 -20.27
N THR A 67 6.13 14.50 -21.18
CA THR A 67 6.04 13.07 -21.50
C THR A 67 6.89 12.32 -20.49
N LEU A 68 6.26 11.48 -19.69
CA LEU A 68 6.89 10.77 -18.59
C LEU A 68 7.83 9.67 -19.09
N ARG A 69 8.60 9.08 -18.17
CA ARG A 69 9.48 7.95 -18.47
C ARG A 69 8.68 6.73 -18.96
N ASP A 70 9.37 5.79 -19.59
CA ASP A 70 8.78 4.50 -19.89
C ASP A 70 8.43 3.72 -18.61
N GLY A 71 7.27 3.07 -18.59
CA GLY A 71 6.71 2.40 -17.41
C GLY A 71 6.14 3.32 -16.33
N ALA A 72 5.95 4.61 -16.61
CA ALA A 72 5.17 5.51 -15.75
C ALA A 72 3.68 5.07 -15.68
N PRO A 73 2.92 5.49 -14.65
CA PRO A 73 1.52 5.10 -14.49
C PRO A 73 0.66 5.43 -15.72
N THR A 74 -0.02 4.41 -16.25
CA THR A 74 -0.82 4.50 -17.49
C THR A 74 -2.31 4.64 -17.23
N THR A 75 -2.77 4.53 -15.99
CA THR A 75 -4.17 4.80 -15.65
C THR A 75 -4.45 6.29 -15.84
N ALA A 76 -5.51 6.60 -16.60
CA ALA A 76 -5.92 7.97 -16.85
C ALA A 76 -6.20 8.69 -15.52
N ASN A 77 -5.68 9.92 -15.40
CA ASN A 77 -5.85 10.83 -14.26
C ASN A 77 -5.40 10.30 -12.89
N ILE A 78 -4.63 9.22 -12.85
CA ILE A 78 -4.12 8.68 -11.59
C ILE A 78 -3.12 9.63 -10.90
N LEU A 79 -2.49 10.54 -11.66
CA LEU A 79 -1.58 11.57 -11.17
C LEU A 79 -2.25 12.95 -11.05
N GLU A 80 -3.55 13.07 -11.30
CA GLU A 80 -4.28 14.33 -11.11
C GLU A 80 -4.13 14.83 -9.66
N GLY A 81 -3.89 16.13 -9.49
CA GLY A 81 -3.63 16.75 -8.19
C GLY A 81 -2.20 16.61 -7.67
N HIS A 82 -1.41 15.65 -8.18
CA HIS A 82 -0.04 15.45 -7.73
C HIS A 82 0.86 16.63 -8.16
N LEU A 83 1.95 16.86 -7.42
CA LEU A 83 2.97 17.83 -7.79
C LEU A 83 4.09 17.14 -8.55
N ILE A 84 4.52 17.75 -9.66
CA ILE A 84 5.71 17.35 -10.41
C ILE A 84 6.80 18.41 -10.23
N PHE A 85 8.00 17.95 -9.86
CA PHE A 85 9.19 18.77 -9.69
C PHE A 85 10.29 18.30 -10.65
N ILE A 86 10.92 19.23 -11.38
CA ILE A 86 12.08 18.94 -12.21
C ILE A 86 13.35 19.13 -11.37
N SER A 87 14.00 18.03 -10.99
CA SER A 87 15.16 18.01 -10.09
C SER A 87 16.49 18.26 -10.80
N ALA A 88 16.60 17.92 -12.09
CA ALA A 88 17.81 18.17 -12.89
C ALA A 88 17.50 18.29 -14.40
N GLY A 89 18.48 18.77 -15.18
CA GLY A 89 18.36 18.94 -16.63
C GLY A 89 17.63 20.22 -17.04
N THR A 90 17.09 20.23 -18.26
CA THR A 90 16.33 21.37 -18.77
C THR A 90 15.10 21.64 -17.89
N GLY A 91 14.93 22.91 -17.49
CA GLY A 91 13.80 23.32 -16.65
C GLY A 91 13.93 22.95 -15.17
N ALA A 92 15.11 22.53 -14.72
CA ALA A 92 15.38 22.23 -13.31
C ALA A 92 15.00 23.38 -12.37
N GLY A 93 14.42 23.02 -11.21
CA GLY A 93 13.94 23.97 -10.21
C GLY A 93 12.47 24.36 -10.36
N GLN A 94 11.79 23.96 -11.44
CA GLN A 94 10.36 24.23 -11.62
C GLN A 94 9.49 23.15 -11.00
N SER A 95 8.40 23.58 -10.34
CA SER A 95 7.35 22.71 -9.80
C SER A 95 5.99 23.11 -10.37
N LYS A 96 5.15 22.13 -10.68
CA LYS A 96 3.79 22.35 -11.18
C LYS A 96 2.84 21.29 -10.63
N ALA A 97 1.56 21.65 -10.51
CA ALA A 97 0.50 20.67 -10.27
C ALA A 97 0.10 20.00 -11.58
N ILE A 98 -0.16 18.70 -11.54
CA ILE A 98 -0.67 17.92 -12.66
C ILE A 98 -2.20 18.09 -12.71
N ALA A 99 -2.70 18.59 -13.84
CA ALA A 99 -4.13 18.75 -14.10
C ALA A 99 -4.76 17.44 -14.57
N GLU A 100 -4.04 16.66 -15.37
CA GLU A 100 -4.47 15.37 -15.90
C GLU A 100 -3.24 14.59 -16.37
N ASN A 101 -3.36 13.27 -16.43
CA ASN A 101 -2.40 12.43 -17.14
C ASN A 101 -3.14 11.46 -18.07
N GLY A 102 -2.74 11.45 -19.33
CA GLY A 102 -3.29 10.58 -20.34
C GLY A 102 -2.32 9.48 -20.73
N TYR A 103 -2.86 8.30 -21.03
CA TYR A 103 -2.15 7.24 -21.72
C TYR A 103 -3.04 6.76 -22.86
N ASP A 104 -2.53 6.82 -24.08
CA ASP A 104 -3.23 6.26 -25.23
C ASP A 104 -2.95 4.76 -25.28
N VAL A 105 -3.93 3.93 -24.95
CA VAL A 105 -3.76 2.46 -25.01
C VAL A 105 -3.66 1.94 -26.46
N THR A 106 -3.99 2.76 -27.45
CA THR A 106 -3.98 2.36 -28.87
C THR A 106 -2.63 2.56 -29.55
N VAL A 107 -1.73 3.34 -28.93
CA VAL A 107 -0.36 3.58 -29.40
C VAL A 107 0.58 3.40 -28.21
N PRO A 108 1.64 2.57 -28.26
CA PRO A 108 2.54 2.36 -27.13
C PRO A 108 3.46 3.58 -26.91
N THR A 109 2.87 4.71 -26.52
CA THR A 109 3.58 5.93 -26.14
C THR A 109 3.61 6.05 -24.63
N ALA A 110 4.62 6.72 -24.10
CA ALA A 110 4.64 7.00 -22.67
C ALA A 110 3.53 7.97 -22.27
N PRO A 111 3.00 7.85 -21.03
CA PRO A 111 1.94 8.71 -20.56
C PRO A 111 2.40 10.17 -20.54
N VAL A 112 1.47 11.06 -20.88
CA VAL A 112 1.69 12.51 -20.92
C VAL A 112 0.95 13.14 -19.77
N ALA A 113 1.67 13.89 -18.94
CA ALA A 113 1.09 14.71 -17.89
C ALA A 113 0.88 16.14 -18.41
N THR A 114 -0.35 16.63 -18.32
CA THR A 114 -0.69 18.04 -18.54
C THR A 114 -0.63 18.77 -17.21
N ILE A 115 0.08 19.88 -17.15
CA ILE A 115 0.22 20.69 -15.94
C ILE A 115 -0.79 21.83 -15.88
N ILE A 116 -1.01 22.37 -14.68
CA ILE A 116 -1.69 23.65 -14.50
C ILE A 116 -0.75 24.80 -14.88
N GLY A 117 -1.22 25.67 -15.78
CA GLY A 117 -0.45 26.81 -16.28
C GLY A 117 0.58 26.39 -17.33
N ALA A 118 1.74 27.04 -17.33
CA ALA A 118 2.83 26.74 -18.26
C ALA A 118 4.18 26.66 -17.56
N TRP A 119 5.08 25.85 -18.11
CA TRP A 119 6.50 25.88 -17.81
C TRP A 119 7.10 27.21 -18.29
N GLU A 120 7.98 27.78 -17.49
CA GLU A 120 8.80 28.93 -17.90
C GLU A 120 9.92 28.47 -18.85
N VAL A 121 10.49 27.30 -18.56
CA VAL A 121 11.41 26.58 -19.45
C VAL A 121 10.82 25.20 -19.73
N ASN A 122 10.48 24.92 -20.98
CA ASN A 122 9.89 23.65 -21.37
C ASN A 122 10.83 22.48 -21.04
N PRO A 123 10.36 21.42 -20.36
CA PRO A 123 11.16 20.22 -20.15
C PRO A 123 11.46 19.51 -21.48
N ASP A 124 12.53 18.72 -21.48
CA ASP A 124 12.96 17.90 -22.62
C ASP A 124 13.45 16.51 -22.16
N ALA A 125 14.08 15.76 -23.07
CA ALA A 125 14.59 14.42 -22.81
C ALA A 125 15.73 14.34 -21.77
N THR A 126 16.20 15.48 -21.26
CA THR A 126 17.22 15.58 -20.20
C THR A 126 16.64 15.93 -18.84
N SER A 127 15.36 16.32 -18.78
CA SER A 127 14.67 16.71 -17.55
C SER A 127 14.44 15.50 -16.64
N VAL A 128 15.07 15.50 -15.47
CA VAL A 128 14.82 14.52 -14.41
C VAL A 128 13.71 15.07 -13.52
N TYR A 129 12.68 14.28 -13.25
CA TYR A 129 11.52 14.68 -12.49
C TYR A 129 11.19 13.73 -11.34
N GLU A 130 10.43 14.25 -10.39
CA GLU A 130 9.80 13.53 -9.29
C GLU A 130 8.35 13.97 -9.15
N VAL A 131 7.44 13.01 -9.02
CA VAL A 131 6.01 13.21 -8.78
C VAL A 131 5.70 12.82 -7.36
N THR A 132 5.24 13.80 -6.58
CA THR A 132 4.84 13.63 -5.19
C THR A 132 3.32 13.67 -5.05
N PRO A 133 2.72 12.81 -4.21
CA PRO A 133 1.28 12.76 -3.99
C PRO A 133 0.72 14.08 -3.43
N ASP A 134 -0.51 14.40 -3.83
CA ASP A 134 -1.27 15.57 -3.33
C ASP A 134 -1.57 15.46 -1.82
N ALA A 135 -1.61 14.24 -1.29
CA ALA A 135 -1.81 13.98 0.13
C ALA A 135 -0.88 12.87 0.62
N ILE A 136 -0.25 13.10 1.78
CA ILE A 136 0.41 12.06 2.57
C ILE A 136 -0.68 11.41 3.42
N THR A 137 -1.25 10.30 2.95
CA THR A 137 -2.35 9.58 3.63
C THR A 137 -1.85 8.69 4.78
N GLU A 138 -0.76 9.05 5.44
CA GLU A 138 -0.06 8.17 6.39
C GLU A 138 -0.64 8.13 7.81
N PHE A 139 -1.65 8.96 8.14
CA PHE A 139 -2.22 8.97 9.50
C PHE A 139 -3.75 8.94 9.58
N THR A 140 -4.47 8.98 8.46
CA THR A 140 -5.94 9.14 8.49
C THR A 140 -6.71 7.84 8.65
N ALA A 141 -6.05 6.68 8.58
CA ALA A 141 -6.67 5.39 8.85
C ALA A 141 -5.86 4.61 9.89
N ALA A 142 -5.96 5.00 11.16
CA ALA A 142 -5.90 3.97 12.19
C ALA A 142 -6.96 2.91 11.82
N PRO A 143 -6.64 1.60 11.87
CA PRO A 143 -7.60 0.56 11.53
C PRO A 143 -8.91 0.83 12.28
N THR A 144 -10.02 0.91 11.55
CA THR A 144 -11.28 1.30 12.17
C THR A 144 -11.69 0.27 13.21
N ALA A 145 -12.46 0.72 14.19
CA ALA A 145 -13.11 -0.17 15.15
C ALA A 145 -14.10 -1.17 14.50
N ALA A 146 -14.30 -1.11 13.17
CA ALA A 146 -15.06 -2.07 12.39
C ALA A 146 -14.13 -3.05 11.64
N ALA A 147 -13.01 -2.56 11.09
CA ALA A 147 -11.97 -3.40 10.49
C ALA A 147 -11.31 -4.35 11.50
N ASN A 148 -11.38 -4.00 12.79
CA ASN A 148 -10.96 -4.88 13.89
C ASN A 148 -12.13 -5.66 14.56
N ALA A 149 -13.40 -5.29 14.31
CA ALA A 149 -14.59 -5.90 14.94
C ALA A 149 -15.39 -6.83 14.03
N ASP A 150 -15.20 -6.78 12.70
CA ASP A 150 -15.46 -7.93 11.81
C ASP A 150 -14.55 -9.15 12.16
N ALA A 151 -13.75 -9.04 13.23
CA ALA A 151 -12.91 -10.06 13.83
C ALA A 151 -13.27 -10.38 15.31
N ILE A 152 -14.57 -10.48 15.63
CA ILE A 152 -15.10 -11.21 16.82
C ILE A 152 -15.88 -12.43 16.34
#